data_AF-I3W1R4-F1
#
_entry.id   AF-I3W1R4-F1
#
_cell.length_a   1.000
_cell.length_b   1.000
_cell.length_c   1.000
_cell.angle_alpha   90.00
_cell.angle_beta   90.00
_cell.angle_gamma   90.00
#
_symmetry.space_group_name_H-M   'P 1'
#
loop_
_entity.id
_entity.type
_entity.pdbx_description
1 polymer ?
#
loop_
_entity_poly.entity_id
_entity_poly.type
_entity_poly.pdbx_seq_one_letter_code
_entity_poly.pdbx_strand_id
1 'polypeptide(L)'
;MIIRQLPVPTRLFAGETLDSYAARHARRNGTTMAHIDQALRESGILPTSRVRSHPDRIKVWRQLGGLQQRAFTLTSPTTVAGEAILARPLCLRCSRGERVIAHLPRTGWVCARHRHWIGPHQFNVRLLPELITAERHFRRVLAPRGVLVNTPPMRVARDCAAASITLQTLEERAERIGRDDREMLLYPETLRIARLITQPRFLSLIKHPEIPSDRRRGLVAQEIASILAPTSLHSRSRTAGRVEHALCSHASYGTEWL
;
A
#
# COMPACT_ATOMS: atom_id res chain seq x y z
N MET A 1 -31.79 8.66 18.84
CA MET A 1 -31.23 9.90 19.42
C MET A 1 -30.50 10.69 18.34
N ILE A 2 -30.68 12.01 18.28
CA ILE A 2 -30.05 12.89 17.28
C ILE A 2 -28.96 13.69 17.99
N ILE A 3 -27.72 13.54 17.55
CA ILE A 3 -26.57 14.31 18.07
C ILE A 3 -26.40 15.56 17.22
N ARG A 4 -26.24 16.71 17.89
CA ARG A 4 -26.00 17.99 17.22
C ARG A 4 -24.63 17.97 16.53
N GLN A 5 -24.57 18.52 15.32
CA GLN A 5 -23.33 18.67 14.58
C GLN A 5 -22.35 19.58 15.33
N LEU A 6 -21.04 19.32 15.16
CA LEU A 6 -20.02 20.25 15.61
C LEU A 6 -20.02 21.52 14.74
N PRO A 7 -19.71 22.69 15.32
CA PRO A 7 -19.91 23.98 14.66
C PRO A 7 -19.00 24.20 13.43
N VAL A 8 -17.77 23.69 13.46
CA VAL A 8 -16.81 23.86 12.35
C VAL A 8 -16.82 22.61 11.47
N PRO A 9 -17.29 22.72 10.21
CA PRO A 9 -17.36 21.58 9.32
C PRO A 9 -15.96 21.12 8.85
N THR A 10 -15.84 19.81 8.67
CA THR A 10 -14.63 19.18 8.13
C THR A 10 -14.98 18.39 6.88
N ARG A 11 -14.28 18.69 5.79
CA ARG A 11 -14.38 17.92 4.56
C ARG A 11 -13.88 16.49 4.78
N LEU A 12 -14.70 15.52 4.38
CA LEU A 12 -14.30 14.12 4.25
C LEU A 12 -13.57 13.89 2.92
N PHE A 13 -12.41 13.23 2.97
CA PHE A 13 -11.66 12.84 1.77
C PHE A 13 -12.06 11.43 1.29
N ALA A 14 -11.87 11.18 -0.01
CA ALA A 14 -12.18 9.88 -0.60
C ALA A 14 -11.29 8.78 0.03
N GLY A 15 -11.93 7.71 0.51
CA GLY A 15 -11.27 6.58 1.16
C GLY A 15 -10.76 6.87 2.59
N GLU A 16 -10.95 8.08 3.11
CA GLU A 16 -10.47 8.48 4.44
C GLU A 16 -11.03 7.58 5.55
N THR A 17 -10.18 7.22 6.50
CA THR A 17 -10.57 6.40 7.65
C THR A 17 -11.36 7.22 8.68
N LEU A 18 -12.22 6.56 9.45
CA LEU A 18 -12.95 7.21 10.54
C LEU A 18 -11.99 7.93 11.50
N ASP A 19 -10.92 7.26 11.93
CA ASP A 19 -9.96 7.84 12.89
C ASP A 19 -9.27 9.09 12.32
N SER A 20 -8.88 9.09 11.04
CA SER A 20 -8.32 10.27 10.37
C SER A 20 -9.31 11.43 10.35
N TYR A 21 -10.54 11.15 9.93
CA TYR A 21 -11.59 12.16 9.86
C TYR A 21 -11.92 12.73 11.25
N ALA A 22 -12.15 11.84 12.22
CA ALA A 22 -12.53 12.20 13.59
C ALA A 22 -11.45 13.04 14.27
N ALA A 23 -10.17 12.65 14.14
CA ALA A 23 -9.05 13.44 14.67
C ALA A 23 -9.00 14.85 14.06
N ARG A 24 -9.14 14.95 12.74
CA ARG A 24 -9.16 16.25 12.04
C ARG A 24 -10.37 17.09 12.42
N HIS A 25 -11.54 16.47 12.54
CA HIS A 25 -12.80 17.16 12.84
C HIS A 25 -12.85 17.64 14.27
N ALA A 26 -12.40 16.84 15.23
CA ALA A 26 -12.20 17.28 16.61
C ALA A 26 -11.22 18.46 16.69
N ARG A 27 -10.05 18.35 16.05
CA ARG A 27 -9.02 19.40 16.06
C ARG A 27 -9.53 20.73 15.49
N ARG A 28 -10.29 20.69 14.38
CA ARG A 28 -10.91 21.89 13.80
C ARG A 28 -11.95 22.54 14.72
N ASN A 29 -12.49 21.80 15.67
CA ASN A 29 -13.44 22.28 16.68
C ASN A 29 -12.77 22.49 18.05
N GLY A 30 -11.43 22.66 18.08
CA GLY A 30 -10.70 23.01 19.31
C GLY A 30 -10.65 21.90 20.36
N THR A 31 -10.84 20.65 19.98
CA THR A 31 -10.88 19.51 20.91
C THR A 31 -10.15 18.28 20.35
N THR A 32 -10.20 17.16 21.07
CA THR A 32 -9.61 15.89 20.65
C THR A 32 -10.69 14.83 20.44
N MET A 33 -10.39 13.88 19.56
CA MET A 33 -11.26 12.72 19.33
C MET A 33 -11.49 11.94 20.63
N ALA A 34 -10.46 11.81 21.47
CA ALA A 34 -10.56 11.11 22.75
C ALA A 34 -11.51 11.81 23.71
N HIS A 35 -11.46 13.15 23.78
CA HIS A 35 -12.35 13.94 24.63
C HIS A 35 -13.81 13.83 24.19
N ILE A 36 -14.09 13.93 22.89
CA ILE A 36 -15.45 13.73 22.35
C ILE A 36 -15.93 12.29 22.62
N ASP A 37 -15.12 11.28 22.28
CA ASP A 37 -15.49 9.87 22.50
C ASP A 37 -15.75 9.60 23.99
N GLN A 38 -15.02 10.24 24.92
CA GLN A 38 -15.21 10.11 26.36
C GLN A 38 -16.53 10.75 26.82
N ALA A 39 -16.79 12.01 26.46
CA ALA A 39 -18.03 12.70 26.82
C ALA A 39 -19.28 11.96 26.32
N LEU A 40 -19.20 11.37 25.12
CA LEU A 40 -20.28 10.55 24.57
C LEU A 40 -20.51 9.25 25.34
N ARG A 41 -19.46 8.62 25.89
CA ARG A 41 -19.60 7.44 26.76
C ARG A 41 -20.20 7.80 28.11
N GLU A 42 -19.74 8.89 28.71
CA GLU A 42 -20.27 9.41 29.98
C GLU A 42 -21.76 9.77 29.85
N SER A 43 -22.17 10.24 28.68
CA SER A 43 -23.58 10.55 28.36
C SER A 43 -24.40 9.31 27.95
N GLY A 44 -23.84 8.10 27.98
CA GLY A 44 -24.53 6.85 27.60
C GLY A 44 -24.81 6.70 26.10
N ILE A 45 -24.23 7.56 25.25
CA ILE A 45 -24.46 7.57 23.80
C ILE A 45 -23.59 6.53 23.08
N LEU A 46 -22.33 6.42 23.49
CA LEU A 46 -21.43 5.37 23.04
C LEU A 46 -21.35 4.27 24.10
N PRO A 47 -21.20 2.99 23.70
CA PRO A 47 -20.97 1.92 24.64
C PRO A 47 -19.64 2.12 25.38
N THR A 48 -19.55 1.57 26.60
CA THR A 48 -18.32 1.58 27.41
C THR A 48 -17.14 0.92 26.68
N SER A 49 -17.44 0.01 25.74
CA SER A 49 -16.45 -0.59 24.84
C SER A 49 -15.62 0.46 24.10
N ARG A 50 -14.30 0.30 24.14
CA ARG A 50 -13.34 1.19 23.46
C ARG A 50 -12.96 0.69 22.06
N VAL A 51 -13.66 -0.30 21.52
CA VAL A 51 -13.41 -0.85 20.19
C VAL A 51 -13.61 0.25 19.13
N ARG A 52 -12.55 0.60 18.41
CA ARG A 52 -12.56 1.73 17.45
C ARG A 52 -13.48 1.51 16.25
N SER A 53 -13.68 0.26 15.85
CA SER A 53 -14.54 -0.17 14.74
C SER A 53 -16.01 -0.33 15.15
N HIS A 54 -16.40 0.04 16.37
CA HIS A 54 -17.78 -0.13 16.83
C HIS A 54 -18.77 0.59 15.89
N PRO A 55 -19.83 -0.09 15.40
CA PRO A 55 -20.79 0.50 14.45
C PRO A 55 -21.42 1.80 14.95
N ASP A 56 -21.71 1.90 16.24
CA ASP A 56 -22.31 3.11 16.81
C ASP A 56 -21.33 4.29 16.83
N ARG A 57 -20.02 4.03 17.00
CA ARG A 57 -19.01 5.09 16.87
C ARG A 57 -19.02 5.69 15.47
N ILE A 58 -19.14 4.85 14.43
CA ILE A 58 -19.27 5.32 13.04
C ILE A 58 -20.54 6.19 12.89
N LYS A 59 -21.69 5.74 13.41
CA LYS A 59 -22.95 6.50 13.32
C LYS A 59 -22.83 7.87 14.01
N VAL A 60 -22.25 7.91 15.21
CA VAL A 60 -22.09 9.14 15.99
C VAL A 60 -21.19 10.13 15.25
N TRP A 61 -20.02 9.69 14.76
CA TRP A 61 -19.12 10.58 14.03
C TRP A 61 -19.69 11.06 12.68
N ARG A 62 -20.58 10.30 12.05
CA ARG A 62 -21.36 10.79 10.90
C ARG A 62 -22.30 11.91 11.30
N GLN A 63 -23.03 11.75 12.40
CA GLN A 63 -23.95 12.79 12.90
C GLN A 63 -23.19 14.05 13.32
N LEU A 64 -22.11 13.92 14.09
CA LEU A 64 -21.27 15.05 14.50
C LEU A 64 -20.73 15.84 13.30
N GLY A 65 -20.35 15.14 12.23
CA GLY A 65 -19.82 15.74 11.01
C GLY A 65 -20.85 16.17 9.97
N GLY A 66 -22.15 15.93 10.21
CA GLY A 66 -23.19 16.16 9.21
C GLY A 66 -23.01 15.34 7.93
N LEU A 67 -22.43 14.14 8.04
CA LEU A 67 -22.06 13.31 6.90
C LEU A 67 -23.23 12.44 6.42
N GLN A 68 -23.23 12.12 5.12
CA GLN A 68 -24.16 11.16 4.53
C GLN A 68 -24.00 9.77 5.19
N GLN A 69 -25.08 8.99 5.25
CA GLN A 69 -25.08 7.65 5.86
C GLN A 69 -24.06 6.68 5.23
N ARG A 70 -23.66 6.91 3.98
CA ARG A 70 -22.66 6.11 3.26
C ARG A 70 -21.20 6.43 3.61
N ALA A 71 -20.94 7.51 4.34
CA ALA A 71 -19.58 7.88 4.73
C ALA A 71 -18.93 6.75 5.53
N PHE A 72 -17.69 6.37 5.22
CA PHE A 72 -16.99 5.22 5.84
C PHE A 72 -17.56 3.82 5.53
N THR A 73 -18.73 3.67 4.90
CA THR A 73 -19.32 2.36 4.53
C THR A 73 -19.06 1.97 3.07
N LEU A 74 -19.08 2.94 2.15
CA LEU A 74 -19.09 2.65 0.70
C LEU A 74 -17.78 3.01 -0.03
N THR A 75 -16.85 3.71 0.60
CA THR A 75 -15.62 4.22 -0.06
C THR A 75 -14.34 3.47 0.29
N SER A 76 -14.41 2.49 1.19
CA SER A 76 -13.25 1.73 1.61
C SER A 76 -13.71 0.31 1.93
N PRO A 77 -13.62 -0.63 0.97
CA PRO A 77 -13.51 -2.02 1.39
C PRO A 77 -12.39 -2.04 2.46
N THR A 78 -12.60 -2.71 3.59
CA THR A 78 -11.49 -2.99 4.50
C THR A 78 -10.67 -4.15 3.97
N THR A 79 -11.20 -4.90 3.00
CA THR A 79 -10.56 -6.04 2.36
C THR A 79 -10.78 -6.05 0.84
N VAL A 80 -9.81 -6.57 0.08
CA VAL A 80 -9.96 -6.91 -1.36
C VAL A 80 -9.46 -8.33 -1.53
N ALA A 81 -10.29 -9.21 -2.09
CA ALA A 81 -9.97 -10.63 -2.25
C ALA A 81 -9.49 -11.30 -0.94
N GLY A 82 -10.11 -10.96 0.20
CA GLY A 82 -9.75 -11.46 1.53
C GLY A 82 -8.60 -10.72 2.22
N GLU A 83 -7.86 -9.87 1.50
CA GLU A 83 -6.69 -9.16 2.02
C GLU A 83 -7.04 -7.77 2.55
N ALA A 84 -6.61 -7.44 3.76
CA ALA A 84 -6.89 -6.15 4.36
C ALA A 84 -6.25 -5.00 3.57
N ILE A 85 -7.01 -3.95 3.26
CA ILE A 85 -6.46 -2.74 2.64
C ILE A 85 -5.71 -1.94 3.69
N LEU A 86 -4.41 -1.76 3.46
CA LEU A 86 -3.59 -0.93 4.33
C LEU A 86 -4.06 0.53 4.28
N ALA A 87 -4.34 1.09 5.46
CA ALA A 87 -4.58 2.51 5.66
C ALA A 87 -3.26 3.29 5.50
N ARG A 88 -3.23 4.26 4.58
CA ARG A 88 -1.99 4.95 4.19
C ARG A 88 -2.18 6.46 4.06
N PRO A 89 -1.11 7.27 4.17
CA PRO A 89 -1.19 8.70 3.94
C PRO A 89 -1.71 9.01 2.54
N LEU A 90 -2.69 9.92 2.46
CA LEU A 90 -3.09 10.54 1.21
C LEU A 90 -2.03 11.58 0.81
N CYS A 91 -1.84 11.80 -0.50
CA CYS A 91 -0.91 12.82 -0.97
C CYS A 91 -1.24 14.20 -0.38
N LEU A 92 -0.28 14.86 0.26
CA LEU A 92 -0.44 16.16 0.89
C LEU A 92 -0.96 17.23 -0.08
N ARG A 93 -0.56 17.16 -1.35
CA ARG A 93 -1.10 18.07 -2.38
C ARG A 93 -2.57 17.76 -2.72
N CYS A 94 -2.98 16.49 -2.70
CA CYS A 94 -4.40 16.12 -2.86
C CYS A 94 -5.24 16.56 -1.65
N SER A 95 -4.68 16.52 -0.45
CA SER A 95 -5.35 16.91 0.80
C SER A 95 -5.14 18.37 1.20
N ARG A 96 -4.56 19.20 0.32
CA ARG A 96 -4.26 20.63 0.59
C ARG A 96 -3.46 20.84 1.88
N GLY A 97 -2.42 20.04 2.09
CA GLY A 97 -1.52 20.09 3.23
C GLY A 97 -2.00 19.31 4.46
N GLU A 98 -3.24 18.81 4.46
CA GLU A 98 -3.75 18.09 5.61
C GLU A 98 -3.25 16.64 5.66
N ARG A 99 -2.84 16.19 6.84
CA ARG A 99 -2.46 14.78 7.06
C ARG A 99 -3.74 13.94 7.12
N VAL A 100 -3.97 13.16 6.08
CA VAL A 100 -5.15 12.29 5.93
C VAL A 100 -4.68 10.87 5.77
N ILE A 101 -5.28 9.94 6.51
CA ILE A 101 -5.08 8.50 6.34
C ILE A 101 -6.30 7.93 5.61
N ALA A 102 -6.06 7.19 4.53
CA ALA A 102 -7.09 6.66 3.66
C ALA A 102 -6.79 5.22 3.23
N HIS A 103 -7.84 4.45 2.98
CA HIS A 103 -7.76 3.17 2.28
C HIS A 103 -7.68 3.43 0.78
N LEU A 104 -6.56 3.04 0.17
CA LEU A 104 -6.23 3.37 -1.21
C LEU A 104 -6.05 2.09 -2.05
N PRO A 105 -7.10 1.30 -2.33
CA PRO A 105 -6.95 0.01 -3.00
C PRO A 105 -6.48 0.12 -4.45
N ARG A 106 -6.77 1.24 -5.11
CA ARG A 106 -6.45 1.49 -6.52
C ARG A 106 -5.27 2.43 -6.74
N THR A 107 -4.52 2.77 -5.69
CA THR A 107 -3.34 3.65 -5.80
C THR A 107 -2.20 2.95 -5.10
N GLY A 108 -1.03 2.93 -5.73
CA GLY A 108 0.18 2.37 -5.15
C GLY A 108 0.81 3.36 -4.17
N TRP A 109 2.14 3.47 -4.15
CA TRP A 109 2.86 4.39 -3.29
C TRP A 109 3.20 5.73 -3.96
N VAL A 110 2.68 5.97 -5.17
CA VAL A 110 2.93 7.21 -5.89
C VAL A 110 1.61 7.88 -6.28
N CYS A 111 1.49 9.16 -5.95
CA CYS A 111 0.46 10.00 -6.48
C CYS A 111 0.80 10.39 -7.92
N ALA A 112 0.20 9.71 -8.91
CA ALA A 112 0.44 10.02 -10.33
C ALA A 112 0.07 11.47 -10.72
N ARG A 113 -0.96 12.06 -10.08
CA ARG A 113 -1.41 13.44 -10.34
C ARG A 113 -0.36 14.47 -9.95
N HIS A 114 0.21 14.33 -8.75
CA HIS A 114 1.16 15.30 -8.22
C HIS A 114 2.62 14.87 -8.39
N ARG A 115 2.85 13.65 -8.88
CA ARG A 115 4.17 13.01 -8.97
C ARG A 115 4.88 13.06 -7.62
N HIS A 116 4.23 12.53 -6.59
CA HIS A 116 4.77 12.48 -5.23
C HIS A 116 4.75 11.05 -4.68
N TRP A 117 5.79 10.67 -3.97
CA TRP A 117 5.75 9.50 -3.08
C TRP A 117 4.77 9.76 -1.93
N ILE A 118 3.95 8.78 -1.58
CA ILE A 118 2.92 8.87 -0.52
C ILE A 118 3.22 8.02 0.72
N GLY A 119 4.47 7.61 0.90
CA GLY A 119 4.95 6.96 2.13
C GLY A 119 5.01 7.92 3.33
N PRO A 120 5.64 7.50 4.44
CA PRO A 120 5.74 8.29 5.67
C PRO A 120 6.34 9.69 5.45
N HIS A 121 7.32 9.78 4.55
CA HIS A 121 7.93 11.02 4.12
C HIS A 121 7.54 11.30 2.68
N GLN A 122 6.59 12.21 2.46
CA GLN A 122 6.16 12.54 1.10
C GLN A 122 7.14 13.49 0.43
N PHE A 123 7.52 13.17 -0.80
CA PHE A 123 8.40 14.01 -1.60
C PHE A 123 8.05 13.92 -3.07
N ASN A 124 8.49 14.93 -3.82
CA ASN A 124 8.32 15.03 -5.25
C ASN A 124 9.22 13.98 -5.94
N VAL A 125 8.66 13.16 -6.83
CA VAL A 125 9.38 12.11 -7.58
C VAL A 125 9.53 12.43 -9.07
N ARG A 126 9.41 13.71 -9.46
CA ARG A 126 9.52 14.13 -10.87
C ARG A 126 10.84 13.71 -11.52
N LEU A 127 11.93 13.71 -10.75
CA LEU A 127 13.26 13.33 -11.23
C LEU A 127 13.43 11.81 -11.37
N LEU A 128 12.43 11.01 -10.96
CA LEU A 128 12.40 9.55 -11.06
C LEU A 128 11.14 9.09 -11.85
N PRO A 129 11.06 9.33 -13.17
CA PRO A 129 9.92 8.94 -14.01
C PRO A 129 9.60 7.44 -13.95
N GLU A 130 10.59 6.59 -13.66
CA GLU A 130 10.41 5.14 -13.45
C GLU A 130 9.36 4.83 -12.37
N LEU A 131 9.24 5.65 -11.32
CA LEU A 131 8.23 5.49 -10.27
C LEU A 131 6.81 5.79 -10.77
N ILE A 132 6.68 6.80 -11.65
CA ILE A 132 5.39 7.13 -12.26
C ILE A 132 4.93 6.01 -13.20
N THR A 133 5.86 5.47 -13.99
CA THR A 133 5.59 4.34 -14.88
C THR A 133 5.17 3.09 -14.08
N ALA A 134 5.89 2.81 -12.99
CA ALA A 134 5.56 1.71 -12.10
C ALA A 134 4.14 1.87 -11.53
N GLU A 135 3.81 3.03 -10.97
CA GLU A 135 2.47 3.34 -10.46
C GLU A 135 1.37 3.17 -11.50
N ARG A 136 1.59 3.60 -12.75
CA ARG A 136 0.62 3.38 -13.84
C ARG A 136 0.36 1.89 -14.06
N HIS A 137 1.41 1.08 -14.01
CA HIS A 137 1.25 -0.37 -14.12
C HIS A 137 0.55 -0.99 -12.91
N PHE A 138 0.83 -0.51 -11.69
CA PHE A 138 0.09 -0.93 -10.51
C PHE A 138 -1.42 -0.69 -10.70
N ARG A 139 -1.80 0.53 -11.08
CA ARG A 139 -3.22 0.91 -11.27
C ARG A 139 -3.91 0.13 -12.38
N ARG A 140 -3.20 -0.13 -13.48
CA ARG A 140 -3.77 -0.77 -14.68
C ARG A 140 -3.83 -2.29 -14.58
N VAL A 141 -2.89 -2.92 -13.87
CA VAL A 141 -2.69 -4.37 -13.90
C VAL A 141 -2.89 -5.01 -12.54
N LEU A 142 -2.20 -4.52 -11.50
CA LEU A 142 -2.16 -5.18 -10.20
C LEU A 142 -3.42 -4.90 -9.38
N ALA A 143 -3.82 -3.63 -9.27
CA ALA A 143 -5.01 -3.27 -8.49
C ALA A 143 -6.30 -3.92 -9.01
N PRO A 144 -6.57 -4.02 -10.33
CA PRO A 144 -7.74 -4.74 -10.84
C PRO A 144 -7.71 -6.25 -10.56
N ARG A 145 -6.52 -6.84 -10.37
CA ARG A 145 -6.34 -8.25 -9.98
C ARG A 145 -6.45 -8.48 -8.48
N GLY A 146 -6.80 -7.44 -7.70
CA GLY A 146 -6.87 -7.52 -6.24
C GLY A 146 -5.50 -7.51 -5.54
N VAL A 147 -4.42 -7.21 -6.26
CA VAL A 147 -3.07 -7.15 -5.68
C VAL A 147 -2.85 -5.77 -5.06
N LEU A 148 -2.87 -5.70 -3.74
CA LEU A 148 -2.61 -4.48 -2.96
C LEU A 148 -1.14 -4.37 -2.56
N VAL A 149 -0.74 -3.19 -2.09
CA VAL A 149 0.66 -2.91 -1.69
C VAL A 149 1.17 -3.77 -0.53
N ASN A 150 0.26 -4.36 0.26
CA ASN A 150 0.58 -5.21 1.42
C ASN A 150 0.27 -6.69 1.19
N THR A 151 -0.18 -7.09 0.00
CA THR A 151 -0.47 -8.51 -0.32
C THR A 151 0.81 -9.36 -0.35
N PRO A 152 0.72 -10.68 -0.12
CA PRO A 152 1.88 -11.57 -0.18
C PRO A 152 2.72 -11.44 -1.46
N PRO A 153 2.14 -11.39 -2.68
CA PRO A 153 2.91 -11.19 -3.90
C PRO A 153 3.72 -9.88 -3.89
N MET A 154 3.19 -8.80 -3.31
CA MET A 154 3.93 -7.54 -3.24
C MET A 154 5.13 -7.62 -2.29
N ARG A 155 5.00 -8.34 -1.17
CA ARG A 155 6.10 -8.54 -0.21
C ARG A 155 7.22 -9.37 -0.83
N VAL A 156 6.88 -10.52 -1.43
CA VAL A 156 7.85 -11.36 -2.15
C VAL A 156 8.54 -10.59 -3.27
N ALA A 157 7.77 -9.82 -4.04
CA ALA A 157 8.34 -9.01 -5.12
C ALA A 157 9.31 -7.93 -4.61
N ARG A 158 9.03 -7.30 -3.47
CA ARG A 158 9.91 -6.31 -2.85
C ARG A 158 11.20 -6.95 -2.37
N ASP A 159 11.12 -8.11 -1.74
CA ASP A 159 12.28 -8.79 -1.17
C ASP A 159 13.17 -9.35 -2.30
N CYS A 160 12.56 -9.87 -3.38
CA CYS A 160 13.27 -10.19 -4.63
C CYS A 160 13.89 -8.96 -5.28
N ALA A 161 13.19 -7.81 -5.32
CA ALA A 161 13.73 -6.56 -5.87
C ALA A 161 14.95 -6.09 -5.08
N ALA A 162 14.88 -6.15 -3.74
CA ALA A 162 15.97 -5.79 -2.85
C ALA A 162 17.22 -6.67 -3.05
N ALA A 163 17.04 -7.95 -3.34
CA ALA A 163 18.13 -8.88 -3.62
C ALA A 163 18.73 -8.72 -5.03
N SER A 164 17.96 -8.21 -5.98
CA SER A 164 18.32 -8.24 -7.41
C SER A 164 18.86 -6.92 -7.94
N ILE A 165 18.37 -5.78 -7.43
CA ILE A 165 18.83 -4.46 -7.87
C ILE A 165 20.32 -4.28 -7.59
N THR A 166 21.01 -3.57 -8.46
CA THR A 166 22.43 -3.24 -8.25
C THR A 166 22.56 -2.03 -7.33
N LEU A 167 23.64 -1.99 -6.55
CA LEU A 167 23.96 -0.84 -5.69
C LEU A 167 24.09 0.44 -6.52
N GLN A 168 24.79 0.38 -7.66
CA GLN A 168 24.94 1.49 -8.60
C GLN A 168 23.58 2.10 -9.01
N THR A 169 22.58 1.28 -9.35
CA THR A 169 21.26 1.82 -9.73
C THR A 169 20.54 2.48 -8.56
N LEU A 170 20.72 1.98 -7.34
CA LEU A 170 20.18 2.63 -6.14
C LEU A 170 20.87 3.98 -5.90
N GLU A 171 22.20 4.03 -5.97
CA GLU A 171 23.01 5.23 -5.80
C GLU A 171 22.64 6.29 -6.85
N GLU A 172 22.63 5.94 -8.14
CA GLU A 172 22.25 6.85 -9.23
C GLU A 172 20.84 7.45 -9.02
N ARG A 173 19.88 6.66 -8.53
CA ARG A 173 18.53 7.15 -8.23
C ARG A 173 18.50 8.01 -6.98
N ALA A 174 19.24 7.63 -5.94
CA ALA A 174 19.34 8.38 -4.69
C ALA A 174 19.97 9.75 -4.93
N GLU A 175 21.02 9.82 -5.74
CA GLU A 175 21.69 11.05 -6.17
C GLU A 175 20.73 11.96 -6.95
N ARG A 176 20.02 11.41 -7.96
CA ARG A 176 19.05 12.17 -8.77
C ARG A 176 17.97 12.86 -7.94
N ILE A 177 17.62 12.31 -6.79
CA ILE A 177 16.56 12.84 -5.92
C ILE A 177 17.07 13.46 -4.62
N GLY A 178 18.37 13.34 -4.33
CA GLY A 178 19.00 13.75 -3.07
C GLY A 178 18.45 13.00 -1.86
N ARG A 179 18.05 11.73 -2.00
CA ARG A 179 17.41 10.96 -0.92
C ARG A 179 17.65 9.46 -1.05
N ASP A 180 18.09 8.86 0.05
CA ASP A 180 18.15 7.41 0.20
C ASP A 180 16.91 6.88 0.92
N ASP A 181 15.85 6.60 0.15
CA ASP A 181 14.64 5.94 0.64
C ASP A 181 14.49 4.60 -0.07
N ARG A 182 15.02 3.55 0.56
CA ARG A 182 15.12 2.22 -0.05
C ARG A 182 13.79 1.67 -0.55
N GLU A 183 12.69 1.87 0.17
CA GLU A 183 11.36 1.38 -0.27
C GLU A 183 10.93 2.09 -1.56
N MET A 184 11.14 3.39 -1.64
CA MET A 184 10.85 4.15 -2.84
C MET A 184 11.77 3.75 -4.00
N LEU A 185 13.08 3.65 -3.76
CA LEU A 185 14.06 3.34 -4.80
C LEU A 185 13.85 1.95 -5.41
N LEU A 186 13.36 0.98 -4.63
CA LEU A 186 13.04 -0.39 -5.07
C LEU A 186 11.67 -0.52 -5.75
N TYR A 187 10.82 0.49 -5.65
CA TYR A 187 9.42 0.41 -6.07
C TYR A 187 9.23 0.02 -7.55
N PRO A 188 10.05 0.51 -8.52
CA PRO A 188 9.91 0.12 -9.92
C PRO A 188 10.12 -1.38 -10.14
N GLU A 189 11.20 -1.94 -9.59
CA GLU A 189 11.55 -3.37 -9.68
C GLU A 189 10.50 -4.22 -8.97
N THR A 190 10.09 -3.80 -7.77
CA THR A 190 9.02 -4.45 -7.00
C THR A 190 7.76 -4.62 -7.84
N LEU A 191 7.31 -3.56 -8.54
CA LEU A 191 6.10 -3.65 -9.37
C LEU A 191 6.31 -4.46 -10.65
N ARG A 192 7.51 -4.48 -11.23
CA ARG A 192 7.81 -5.35 -12.38
C ARG A 192 7.73 -6.83 -11.99
N ILE A 193 8.33 -7.19 -10.86
CA ILE A 193 8.30 -8.56 -10.34
C ILE A 193 6.88 -8.95 -9.93
N ALA A 194 6.17 -8.10 -9.17
CA ALA A 194 4.79 -8.36 -8.77
C ALA A 194 3.87 -8.61 -9.99
N ARG A 195 4.08 -7.89 -11.09
CA ARG A 195 3.34 -8.12 -12.35
C ARG A 195 3.67 -9.43 -13.01
N LEU A 196 4.92 -9.88 -12.95
CA LEU A 196 5.33 -11.17 -13.48
C LEU A 196 4.69 -12.29 -12.67
N ILE A 197 4.87 -12.25 -11.35
CA ILE A 197 4.46 -13.36 -10.49
C ILE A 197 2.94 -13.54 -10.36
N THR A 198 2.18 -12.50 -10.73
CA THR A 198 0.71 -12.51 -10.76
C THR A 198 0.13 -12.79 -12.14
N GLN A 199 0.96 -13.14 -13.14
CA GLN A 199 0.47 -13.57 -14.45
C GLN A 199 -0.01 -15.02 -14.42
N PRO A 200 -1.12 -15.36 -15.10
CA PRO A 200 -1.60 -16.73 -15.20
C PRO A 200 -0.53 -17.71 -15.68
N ARG A 201 0.20 -17.39 -16.75
CA ARG A 201 1.30 -18.23 -17.27
C ARG A 201 2.38 -18.54 -16.24
N PHE A 202 2.70 -17.54 -15.40
CA PHE A 202 3.72 -17.70 -14.37
C PHE A 202 3.18 -18.59 -13.26
N LEU A 203 1.95 -18.33 -12.80
CA LEU A 203 1.28 -19.16 -11.81
C LEU A 203 1.13 -20.62 -12.27
N SER A 204 0.84 -20.86 -13.55
CA SER A 204 0.81 -22.21 -14.14
C SER A 204 2.17 -22.89 -14.08
N LEU A 205 3.26 -22.17 -14.37
CA LEU A 205 4.62 -22.70 -14.26
C LEU A 205 4.93 -23.13 -12.82
N ILE A 206 4.56 -22.34 -11.82
CA ILE A 206 4.94 -22.67 -10.44
C ILE A 206 4.01 -23.69 -9.80
N LYS A 207 2.74 -23.75 -10.22
CA LYS A 207 1.80 -24.79 -9.78
C LYS A 207 1.95 -26.11 -10.53
N HIS A 208 2.95 -26.24 -11.40
CA HIS A 208 3.15 -27.46 -12.18
C HIS A 208 3.57 -28.62 -11.24
N PRO A 209 2.72 -29.65 -11.07
CA PRO A 209 2.94 -30.68 -10.05
C PRO A 209 4.17 -31.56 -10.35
N GLU A 210 4.51 -31.69 -11.63
CA GLU A 210 5.61 -32.57 -12.09
C GLU A 210 7.00 -31.95 -11.96
N ILE A 211 7.12 -30.66 -11.65
CA ILE A 211 8.43 -30.01 -11.52
C ILE A 211 8.83 -30.01 -10.03
N PRO A 212 9.97 -30.62 -9.65
CA PRO A 212 10.45 -30.58 -8.26
C PRO A 212 10.61 -29.15 -7.75
N SER A 213 10.37 -28.93 -6.45
CA SER A 213 10.33 -27.60 -5.83
C SER A 213 11.64 -26.81 -6.05
N ASP A 214 12.80 -27.45 -5.94
CA ASP A 214 14.11 -26.83 -6.16
C ASP A 214 14.26 -26.35 -7.61
N ARG A 215 13.89 -27.20 -8.57
CA ARG A 215 13.91 -26.88 -10.00
C ARG A 215 12.91 -25.76 -10.33
N ARG A 216 11.74 -25.73 -9.69
CA ARG A 216 10.77 -24.63 -9.83
C ARG A 216 11.35 -23.31 -9.34
N ARG A 217 12.03 -23.29 -8.18
CA ARG A 217 12.65 -22.06 -7.65
C ARG A 217 13.71 -21.50 -8.58
N GLY A 218 14.57 -22.35 -9.14
CA GLY A 218 15.55 -21.95 -10.16
C GLY A 218 14.90 -21.33 -11.40
N LEU A 219 13.83 -21.95 -11.93
CA LEU A 219 13.07 -21.42 -13.08
C LEU A 219 12.41 -20.06 -12.77
N VAL A 220 11.79 -19.93 -11.59
CA VAL A 220 11.21 -18.67 -11.09
C VAL A 220 12.27 -17.57 -11.00
N ALA A 221 13.43 -17.89 -10.43
CA ALA A 221 14.53 -16.95 -10.29
C ALA A 221 15.09 -16.50 -11.65
N GLN A 222 15.19 -17.41 -12.62
CA GLN A 222 15.60 -17.09 -13.99
C GLN A 222 14.60 -16.17 -14.70
N GLU A 223 13.29 -16.46 -14.58
CA GLU A 223 12.23 -15.62 -15.14
C GLU A 223 12.25 -14.22 -14.53
N ILE A 224 12.40 -14.11 -13.21
CA ILE A 224 12.55 -12.82 -12.51
C ILE A 224 13.83 -12.10 -12.97
N ALA A 225 14.96 -12.79 -13.07
CA ALA A 225 16.21 -12.19 -13.53
C ALA A 225 16.11 -11.69 -14.98
N SER A 226 15.37 -12.38 -15.84
CA SER A 226 15.19 -12.01 -17.25
C SER A 226 14.52 -10.64 -17.42
N ILE A 227 13.57 -10.30 -16.53
CA ILE A 227 12.89 -9.01 -16.56
C ILE A 227 13.70 -7.90 -15.92
N LEU A 228 14.75 -8.19 -15.14
CA LEU A 228 15.57 -7.19 -14.46
C LEU A 228 16.87 -6.89 -15.20
N ALA A 229 17.50 -7.90 -15.80
CA ALA A 229 18.75 -7.80 -16.55
C ALA A 229 18.58 -8.33 -17.98
N PRO A 230 17.85 -7.63 -18.87
CA PRO A 230 17.45 -8.17 -20.16
C PRO A 230 18.57 -8.34 -21.18
N THR A 231 19.81 -7.90 -20.93
CA THR A 231 20.88 -7.86 -21.96
C THR A 231 22.10 -8.72 -21.68
N SER A 232 22.41 -9.07 -20.43
CA SER A 232 23.65 -9.81 -20.09
C SER A 232 23.35 -11.16 -19.44
N LEU A 233 23.74 -12.25 -20.10
CA LEU A 233 23.59 -13.62 -19.57
C LEU A 233 24.29 -13.79 -18.21
N HIS A 234 25.53 -13.29 -18.07
CA HIS A 234 26.27 -13.30 -16.81
C HIS A 234 25.58 -12.50 -15.70
N SER A 235 25.00 -11.34 -16.05
CA SER A 235 24.22 -10.53 -15.10
C SER A 235 22.94 -11.23 -14.68
N ARG A 236 22.24 -11.90 -15.62
CA ARG A 236 21.05 -12.69 -15.34
C ARG A 236 21.35 -13.85 -14.40
N SER A 237 22.40 -14.63 -14.64
CA SER A 237 22.75 -15.77 -13.77
C SER A 237 23.07 -15.34 -12.34
N ARG A 238 23.85 -14.26 -12.16
CA ARG A 238 24.12 -13.71 -10.82
C ARG A 238 22.86 -13.19 -10.14
N THR A 239 22.00 -12.51 -10.90
CA THR A 239 20.72 -12.00 -10.38
C THR A 239 19.78 -13.14 -9.99
N ALA A 240 19.71 -14.20 -10.79
CA ALA A 240 18.93 -15.40 -10.50
C ALA A 240 19.39 -16.05 -9.19
N GLY A 241 20.71 -16.23 -8.97
CA GLY A 241 21.22 -16.77 -7.72
C GLY A 241 20.82 -15.94 -6.48
N ARG A 242 20.86 -14.60 -6.57
CA ARG A 242 20.41 -13.72 -5.47
C ARG A 242 18.90 -13.81 -5.23
N VAL A 243 18.10 -13.87 -6.29
CA VAL A 243 16.64 -14.03 -6.20
C VAL A 243 16.28 -15.39 -5.61
N GLU A 244 16.94 -16.46 -6.04
CA GLU A 244 16.72 -17.80 -5.51
C GLU A 244 17.01 -17.86 -4.01
N HIS A 245 18.11 -17.24 -3.56
CA HIS A 245 18.41 -17.14 -2.13
C HIS A 245 17.32 -16.39 -1.36
N ALA A 246 16.83 -15.27 -1.89
CA ALA A 246 15.71 -14.53 -1.28
C ALA A 246 14.43 -15.38 -1.20
N LEU A 247 14.10 -16.13 -2.26
CA LEU A 247 12.95 -17.03 -2.27
C LEU A 247 13.08 -18.18 -1.26
N CYS A 248 14.28 -18.76 -1.11
CA CYS A 248 14.55 -19.80 -0.11
C CYS A 248 14.27 -19.28 1.32
N SER A 249 14.64 -18.03 1.61
CA SER A 249 14.37 -17.44 2.93
C SER A 249 12.86 -17.40 3.24
N HIS A 250 12.00 -17.12 2.25
CA HIS A 250 10.54 -17.15 2.42
C HIS A 250 9.96 -18.55 2.64
N ALA A 251 10.52 -19.57 1.98
CA ALA A 251 10.09 -20.95 2.17
C ALA A 251 10.35 -21.44 3.61
N SER A 252 11.46 -21.01 4.23
CA SER A 252 11.80 -21.34 5.62
C SER A 252 10.84 -20.73 6.65
N TYR A 253 10.10 -19.66 6.30
CA TYR A 253 9.14 -19.00 7.20
C TYR A 253 7.70 -19.54 7.06
N GLY A 254 7.51 -20.73 6.48
CA GLY A 254 6.18 -21.32 6.29
C GLY A 254 5.28 -20.53 5.34
N THR A 255 5.87 -19.62 4.55
CA THR A 255 5.15 -18.94 3.47
C THR A 255 5.14 -19.88 2.28
N GLU A 256 4.22 -20.84 2.28
CA GLU A 256 3.94 -21.68 1.11
C GLU A 256 3.32 -20.81 0.00
N TRP A 257 4.15 -20.09 -0.74
CA TRP A 257 3.83 -19.61 -2.08
C TRP A 257 5.08 -19.79 -2.95
N LEU A 258 5.15 -20.77 -3.85
CA LEU A 258 4.13 -21.67 -4.44
C LEU A 258 4.50 -23.16 -4.34
#